data_AF-A0A8H4F3F8-F1
#
_entry.id   AF-A0A8H4F3F8-F1
#
_cell.length_a   1.000
_cell.length_b   1.000
_cell.length_c   1.000
_cell.angle_alpha   90.00
_cell.angle_beta   90.00
_cell.angle_gamma   90.00
#
_symmetry.space_group_name_H-M   'P 1'
#
loop_
_entity.id
_entity.type
_entity.pdbx_description
1 polymer ?
#
loop_
_entity_poly.entity_id
_entity_poly.type
_entity_poly.pdbx_seq_one_letter_code
_entity_poly.pdbx_strand_id
1 'polypeptide(L)'
;MVFISRNQALCIFYQLKYNEENSVQALDKFKALGDEFEICYLTEPTVPVVVLKTRLYGNTFLFKEYLDGAPKENVSDKNVFKLETKPQVLKFINEVYSLGPVEDDLYTSKAISLSDIFANILQCSNYFNNRTLNSFSSFCGRNKLNFMEGNPSKRLKNEAGTFSRQWNLYVLEENTKVK
;
A
#
# COMPACT_ATOMS: atom_id res chain seq x y z
N MET A 1 15.76 1.27 11.05
CA MET A 1 16.28 0.14 10.24
C MET A 1 16.96 0.75 9.03
N VAL A 2 18.24 0.44 8.79
CA VAL A 2 18.97 0.97 7.62
C VAL A 2 18.59 0.13 6.42
N PHE A 3 18.07 0.76 5.37
CA PHE A 3 17.78 0.10 4.11
C PHE A 3 18.95 0.38 3.16
N ILE A 4 19.65 -0.67 2.74
CA ILE A 4 20.70 -0.57 1.72
C ILE A 4 20.23 -1.23 0.44
N SER A 5 20.71 -0.71 -0.70
CA SER A 5 20.40 -1.30 -2.01
C SER A 5 21.18 -2.60 -2.23
N ARG A 6 20.72 -3.43 -3.17
CA ARG A 6 21.45 -4.64 -3.59
C ARG A 6 22.87 -4.33 -4.07
N ASN A 7 23.05 -3.27 -4.87
CA ASN A 7 24.38 -2.85 -5.31
C ASN A 7 25.28 -2.41 -4.16
N GLN A 8 24.72 -1.74 -3.15
CA GLN A 8 25.46 -1.38 -1.95
C GLN A 8 25.83 -2.63 -1.12
N ALA A 9 24.93 -3.60 -1.01
CA ALA A 9 25.19 -4.88 -0.37
C ALA A 9 26.30 -5.67 -1.07
N LEU A 10 26.30 -5.68 -2.41
CA LEU A 10 27.37 -6.27 -3.22
C LEU A 10 28.72 -5.61 -2.93
N CYS A 11 28.77 -4.28 -2.87
CA CYS A 11 29.99 -3.57 -2.47
C CYS A 11 30.45 -3.99 -1.06
N ILE A 12 29.54 -4.06 -0.07
CA ILE A 12 29.87 -4.50 1.29
C ILE A 12 30.42 -5.94 1.28
N PHE A 13 29.76 -6.85 0.55
CA PHE A 13 30.17 -8.25 0.44
C PHE A 13 31.59 -8.40 -0.10
N TYR A 14 31.97 -7.61 -1.11
CA TYR A 14 33.32 -7.59 -1.65
C TYR A 14 34.27 -6.61 -0.93
N GLN A 15 33.85 -6.03 0.20
CA GLN A 15 34.64 -5.09 1.00
C GLN A 15 35.10 -3.84 0.22
N LEU A 16 34.28 -3.39 -0.72
CA LEU A 16 34.49 -2.19 -1.54
C LEU A 16 33.69 -1.00 -0.99
N LYS A 17 34.27 0.19 -1.09
CA LYS A 17 33.52 1.44 -0.81
C LYS A 17 32.44 1.64 -1.87
N TYR A 18 31.21 1.95 -1.46
CA TYR A 18 30.13 2.21 -2.40
C TYR A 18 30.38 3.47 -3.23
N ASN A 19 30.51 3.27 -4.55
CA ASN A 19 30.50 4.27 -5.61
C ASN A 19 30.05 3.57 -6.91
N GLU A 20 29.79 4.32 -7.99
CA GLU A 20 29.27 3.75 -9.23
C GLU A 20 30.21 2.70 -9.83
N GLU A 21 31.50 2.99 -9.93
CA GLU A 21 32.51 2.10 -10.51
C GLU A 21 32.64 0.76 -9.75
N ASN A 22 32.79 0.83 -8.43
CA ASN A 22 32.90 -0.34 -7.57
C ASN A 22 31.60 -1.15 -7.56
N SER A 23 30.44 -0.49 -7.71
CA SER A 23 29.16 -1.20 -7.77
C SER A 23 29.03 -2.04 -9.04
N VAL A 24 29.50 -1.53 -10.18
CA VAL A 24 29.56 -2.28 -11.44
C VAL A 24 30.55 -3.42 -11.31
N GLN A 25 31.75 -3.16 -10.78
CA GLN A 25 32.76 -4.18 -10.56
C GLN A 25 32.26 -5.31 -9.62
N ALA A 26 31.58 -4.96 -8.53
CA ALA A 26 31.00 -5.91 -7.59
C ALA A 26 29.90 -6.74 -8.25
N LEU A 27 29.05 -6.12 -9.07
CA LEU A 27 28.00 -6.81 -9.82
C LEU A 27 28.57 -7.81 -10.83
N ASP A 28 29.62 -7.43 -11.57
CA ASP A 28 30.25 -8.31 -12.55
C ASP A 28 30.96 -9.49 -11.88
N LYS A 29 31.65 -9.25 -10.76
CA LYS A 29 32.21 -10.32 -9.93
C LYS A 29 31.14 -11.28 -9.41
N PHE A 30 29.96 -10.74 -9.05
CA PHE A 30 28.86 -11.55 -8.56
C PHE A 30 28.24 -12.41 -9.66
N LYS A 31 28.02 -11.85 -10.86
CA LYS A 31 27.56 -12.61 -12.03
C LYS A 31 28.49 -13.77 -12.37
N ALA A 32 29.80 -13.60 -12.16
CA ALA A 32 30.78 -14.67 -12.37
C ALA A 32 30.64 -15.85 -11.38
N LEU A 33 29.96 -15.70 -10.23
CA LEU A 33 29.65 -16.84 -9.35
C LEU A 33 28.61 -17.79 -9.95
N GLY A 34 27.79 -17.31 -10.89
CA GLY A 34 26.72 -18.07 -11.54
C GLY A 34 25.32 -17.63 -11.10
N ASP A 35 24.35 -17.84 -12.00
CA ASP A 35 22.99 -17.32 -11.88
C ASP A 35 22.15 -18.00 -10.79
N GLU A 36 22.64 -19.08 -10.18
CA GLU A 36 21.95 -19.81 -9.11
C GLU A 36 22.09 -19.14 -7.75
N PHE A 37 23.01 -18.18 -7.62
CA PHE A 37 23.26 -17.47 -6.37
C PHE A 37 22.51 -16.14 -6.31
N GLU A 38 22.12 -15.75 -5.10
CA GLU A 38 21.56 -14.43 -4.81
C GLU A 38 22.14 -13.89 -3.51
N ILE A 39 22.22 -12.56 -3.41
CA ILE A 39 22.66 -11.85 -2.22
C ILE A 39 21.46 -11.42 -1.37
N CYS A 40 21.47 -11.78 -0.09
CA CYS A 40 20.38 -11.52 0.85
C CYS A 40 20.93 -11.18 2.24
N TYR A 41 20.05 -10.99 3.22
CA TYR A 41 20.38 -10.87 4.63
C TYR A 41 19.39 -11.65 5.51
N LEU A 42 19.79 -11.94 6.75
CA LEU A 42 18.93 -12.62 7.73
C LEU A 42 18.25 -11.59 8.64
N THR A 43 19.05 -10.94 9.47
CA THR A 43 18.59 -9.98 10.47
C THR A 43 19.08 -8.57 10.15
N GLU A 44 20.37 -8.43 9.81
CA GLU A 44 21.02 -7.14 9.58
C GLU A 44 21.33 -6.90 8.10
N PRO A 45 20.76 -5.86 7.47
CA PRO A 45 21.03 -5.52 6.07
C PRO A 45 22.49 -5.14 5.79
N THR A 46 23.29 -4.83 6.81
CA THR A 46 24.72 -4.51 6.63
C THR A 46 25.61 -5.74 6.61
N VAL A 47 25.05 -6.94 6.78
CA VAL A 47 25.77 -8.22 6.77
C VAL A 47 25.23 -9.09 5.62
N PRO A 48 25.67 -8.84 4.38
CA PRO A 48 25.21 -9.60 3.22
C PRO A 48 25.68 -11.05 3.26
N VAL A 49 24.79 -11.95 2.84
CA VAL A 49 25.01 -13.39 2.73
C VAL A 49 24.65 -13.83 1.32
N VAL A 50 25.48 -14.68 0.72
CA VAL A 50 25.20 -15.29 -0.57
C VAL A 50 24.58 -16.67 -0.34
N VAL A 51 23.46 -16.92 -1.01
CA VAL A 51 22.71 -18.18 -0.90
C VAL A 51 22.29 -18.66 -2.27
N LEU A 52 21.98 -19.95 -2.38
CA LEU A 52 21.31 -20.48 -3.57
C LEU A 52 19.88 -19.95 -3.62
N LYS A 53 19.41 -19.57 -4.82
CA LYS A 53 18.03 -19.16 -5.09
C LYS A 53 17.02 -20.21 -4.62
N THR A 54 17.35 -21.50 -4.74
CA THR A 54 16.51 -22.59 -4.23
C THR A 54 16.30 -22.52 -2.72
N ARG A 55 17.32 -22.12 -1.94
CA ARG A 55 17.20 -21.92 -0.48
C ARG A 55 16.48 -20.63 -0.13
N LEU A 56 16.76 -19.56 -0.86
CA LEU A 56 16.09 -18.26 -0.71
C LEU A 56 14.57 -18.41 -0.86
N TYR A 57 14.13 -19.02 -1.97
CA TYR A 57 12.71 -19.24 -2.24
C TYR A 57 12.10 -20.39 -1.43
N GLY A 58 12.91 -21.33 -0.95
CA GLY A 58 12.48 -22.40 -0.05
C GLY A 58 12.19 -21.92 1.38
N ASN A 59 12.75 -20.79 1.81
CA ASN A 59 12.51 -20.21 3.14
C ASN A 59 12.56 -18.67 3.11
N THR A 60 11.50 -18.07 2.58
CA THR A 60 11.34 -16.62 2.43
C THR A 60 11.21 -15.86 3.75
N PHE A 61 10.96 -16.54 4.88
CA PHE A 61 10.90 -15.90 6.19
C PHE A 61 12.30 -15.67 6.79
N LEU A 62 13.23 -16.57 6.50
CA LEU A 62 14.59 -16.53 7.04
C LEU A 62 15.48 -15.59 6.23
N PHE A 63 15.41 -15.68 4.90
CA PHE A 63 16.25 -14.91 3.98
C PHE A 63 15.47 -13.72 3.40
N LYS A 64 16.03 -12.53 3.54
CA LYS A 64 15.44 -11.27 3.07
C LYS A 64 16.27 -10.70 1.92
N GLU A 65 15.60 -10.39 0.82
CA GLU A 65 16.25 -9.86 -0.38
C GLU A 65 16.54 -8.36 -0.23
N TYR A 66 17.60 -7.90 -0.91
CA TYR A 66 17.87 -6.48 -1.07
C TYR A 66 17.08 -5.93 -2.26
N LEU A 67 16.51 -4.74 -2.11
CA LEU A 67 15.81 -4.07 -3.19
C LEU A 67 16.82 -3.38 -4.11
N ASP A 68 16.62 -3.50 -5.43
CA ASP A 68 17.41 -2.80 -6.44
C ASP A 68 17.00 -1.32 -6.52
N GLY A 69 17.82 -0.47 -5.93
CA GLY A 69 17.59 0.97 -5.79
C GLY A 69 16.70 1.32 -4.60
N ALA A 70 16.86 2.54 -4.07
CA ALA A 70 15.77 3.18 -3.32
C ALA A 70 14.48 2.97 -4.11
N PRO A 71 13.31 2.79 -3.46
CA PRO A 71 12.05 2.63 -4.18
C PRO A 71 11.99 3.75 -5.20
N LYS A 72 12.26 3.41 -6.46
CA LYS A 72 11.93 4.30 -7.55
C LYS A 72 10.43 4.36 -7.41
N GLU A 73 9.91 5.56 -7.19
CA GLU A 73 8.54 5.87 -7.52
C GLU A 73 8.40 5.72 -9.06
N ASN A 74 8.59 4.49 -9.54
CA ASN A 74 8.14 4.05 -10.84
C ASN A 74 6.65 3.81 -10.63
N VAL A 75 5.90 4.90 -10.79
CA VAL A 75 4.50 4.87 -11.17
C VAL A 75 4.41 4.03 -12.46
N SER A 76 4.09 2.73 -12.31
CA SER A 76 3.85 1.68 -13.33
C SER A 76 4.61 0.41 -12.89
N ASP A 77 4.09 -0.51 -12.09
CA ASP A 77 2.75 -1.07 -12.04
C ASP A 77 2.20 -1.04 -10.62
N LYS A 78 1.00 -0.48 -10.51
CA LYS A 78 0.12 -0.70 -9.39
C LYS A 78 -0.23 -2.20 -9.30
N ASN A 79 0.60 -2.99 -8.64
CA ASN A 79 0.05 -3.96 -7.67
C ASN A 79 -0.64 -3.14 -6.58
N VAL A 80 -1.74 -2.46 -6.93
CA VAL A 80 -2.70 -2.01 -5.93
C VAL A 80 -3.07 -3.30 -5.22
N PHE A 81 -2.71 -3.41 -3.95
CA PHE A 81 -3.31 -4.41 -3.08
C PHE A 81 -4.81 -4.12 -3.08
N LYS A 82 -5.51 -4.74 -4.02
CA LYS A 82 -6.94 -4.55 -4.18
C LYS A 82 -7.61 -5.36 -3.09
N LEU A 83 -8.57 -4.74 -2.41
CA LEU A 83 -9.37 -5.43 -1.41
C LEU A 83 -10.25 -6.44 -2.15
N GLU A 84 -10.00 -7.73 -1.95
CA GLU A 84 -10.69 -8.83 -2.64
C GLU A 84 -11.74 -9.50 -1.76
N THR A 85 -11.56 -9.44 -0.44
CA THR A 85 -12.42 -10.14 0.50
C THR A 85 -13.36 -9.19 1.23
N LYS A 86 -14.54 -9.72 1.60
CA LYS A 86 -15.52 -8.98 2.40
C LYS A 86 -14.92 -8.40 3.69
N PRO A 87 -14.14 -9.14 4.51
CA PRO A 87 -13.60 -8.60 5.76
C PRO A 87 -12.62 -7.45 5.54
N GLN A 88 -11.77 -7.53 4.51
CA GLN A 88 -10.83 -6.47 4.14
C GLN A 88 -11.56 -5.17 3.79
N VAL A 89 -12.61 -5.29 2.96
CA VAL A 89 -13.44 -4.16 2.56
C VAL A 89 -14.17 -3.54 3.76
N LEU A 90 -14.73 -4.35 4.64
CA LEU A 90 -15.42 -3.84 5.84
C LEU A 90 -14.47 -3.09 6.77
N LYS A 91 -13.29 -3.69 7.04
CA LYS A 91 -12.26 -3.07 7.87
C LYS A 91 -11.79 -1.75 7.27
N PHE A 92 -11.46 -1.75 5.98
CA PHE A 92 -11.04 -0.55 5.26
C PHE A 92 -12.07 0.59 5.33
N ILE A 93 -13.35 0.30 5.06
CA ILE A 93 -14.39 1.34 5.07
C ILE A 93 -14.56 1.94 6.47
N ASN A 94 -14.54 1.12 7.52
CA ASN A 94 -14.67 1.61 8.89
C ASN A 94 -13.45 2.39 9.38
N GLU A 95 -12.26 2.08 8.87
CA GLU A 95 -11.03 2.84 9.16
C GLU A 95 -11.04 4.17 8.40
N VAL A 96 -11.34 4.17 7.10
CA VAL A 96 -11.27 5.38 6.28
C VAL A 96 -12.39 6.37 6.60
N TYR A 97 -13.58 5.89 6.96
CA TYR A 97 -14.78 6.71 7.15
C TYR A 97 -15.30 6.59 8.58
N SER A 98 -14.92 7.54 9.43
CA SER A 98 -15.30 7.60 10.85
C SER A 98 -16.39 8.65 11.12
N LEU A 99 -17.25 8.38 12.11
CA LEU A 99 -18.27 9.32 12.60
C LEU A 99 -17.75 10.30 13.65
N GLY A 100 -16.70 9.92 14.38
CA GLY A 100 -16.19 10.67 15.52
C GLY A 100 -14.84 11.29 15.23
N PRO A 101 -14.47 12.36 15.96
CA PRO A 101 -13.13 12.91 15.90
C PRO A 101 -12.15 11.80 16.26
N VAL A 102 -11.32 11.43 15.29
CA VAL A 102 -10.15 10.60 15.54
C VAL A 102 -9.10 11.56 16.10
N GLU A 103 -8.41 11.19 17.18
CA GLU A 103 -7.29 11.98 17.77
C GLU A 103 -6.04 12.00 16.86
N ASP A 104 -6.25 11.90 15.56
CA ASP A 104 -5.24 11.74 14.55
C ASP A 104 -5.40 12.84 13.49
N ASP A 105 -4.37 13.67 13.37
CA ASP A 105 -4.29 14.81 12.44
C ASP A 105 -4.43 14.39 10.96
N LEU A 106 -4.42 13.09 10.68
CA LEU A 106 -4.61 12.50 9.36
C LEU A 106 -6.07 12.45 8.89
N TYR A 107 -7.03 12.72 9.78
CA TYR A 107 -8.45 12.73 9.43
C TYR A 107 -8.96 14.14 9.21
N THR A 108 -9.66 14.34 8.09
CA THR A 108 -10.32 15.61 7.77
C THR A 108 -11.83 15.45 7.78
N SER A 109 -12.52 16.40 8.41
CA SER A 109 -13.97 16.46 8.37
C SER A 109 -14.44 16.86 6.97
N LYS A 110 -15.14 15.95 6.29
CA LYS A 110 -15.70 16.17 4.94
C LYS A 110 -17.16 15.75 4.89
N ALA A 111 -17.96 16.53 4.16
CA ALA A 111 -19.29 16.13 3.75
C ALA A 111 -19.16 15.19 2.55
N ILE A 112 -19.47 13.90 2.72
CA ILE A 112 -19.27 12.88 1.70
C ILE A 112 -20.57 12.12 1.43
N SER A 113 -20.85 11.85 0.16
CA SER A 113 -22.02 11.07 -0.25
C SER A 113 -21.69 9.58 -0.36
N LEU A 114 -22.72 8.74 -0.33
CA LEU A 114 -22.55 7.30 -0.55
C LEU A 114 -21.96 6.97 -1.93
N SER A 115 -22.26 7.80 -2.94
CA SER A 115 -21.67 7.66 -4.28
C SER A 115 -20.18 7.93 -4.28
N ASP A 116 -19.71 8.90 -3.51
CA ASP A 116 -18.27 9.22 -3.43
C ASP A 116 -17.52 8.10 -2.71
N ILE A 117 -18.07 7.60 -1.60
CA ILE A 117 -17.55 6.44 -0.88
C ILE A 117 -17.45 5.24 -1.84
N PHE A 118 -18.50 4.97 -2.60
CA PHE A 118 -18.52 3.88 -3.56
C PHE A 118 -17.48 4.03 -4.67
N ALA A 119 -17.35 5.23 -5.24
CA ALA A 119 -16.35 5.53 -6.26
C ALA A 119 -14.91 5.32 -5.72
N ASN A 120 -14.64 5.76 -4.49
CA ASN A 120 -13.33 5.56 -3.85
C ASN A 120 -13.04 4.07 -3.62
N ILE A 121 -14.03 3.29 -3.17
CA ILE A 121 -13.86 1.85 -2.96
C ILE A 121 -13.59 1.12 -4.27
N LEU A 122 -14.21 1.52 -5.39
CA LEU A 122 -13.94 0.93 -6.70
C LEU A 122 -12.50 1.17 -7.17
N GLN A 123 -11.82 2.22 -6.69
CA GLN A 123 -10.42 2.47 -7.01
C GLN A 123 -9.47 1.51 -6.26
N CYS A 124 -9.86 1.06 -5.08
CA CYS A 124 -9.01 0.24 -4.19
C CYS A 124 -9.53 -1.19 -3.96
N SER A 125 -10.66 -1.60 -4.55
CA SER A 125 -11.29 -2.91 -4.32
C SER A 125 -11.82 -3.54 -5.60
N ASN A 126 -11.55 -4.84 -5.78
CA ASN A 126 -12.21 -5.65 -6.82
C ASN A 126 -13.54 -6.25 -6.33
N TYR A 127 -13.81 -6.22 -5.02
CA TYR A 127 -14.98 -6.87 -4.40
C TYR A 127 -16.33 -6.39 -4.95
N PHE A 128 -16.38 -5.12 -5.39
CA PHE A 128 -17.56 -4.51 -5.99
C PHE A 128 -17.48 -4.35 -7.51
N ASN A 129 -16.56 -5.03 -8.19
CA ASN A 129 -16.57 -5.04 -9.66
C ASN A 129 -17.93 -5.55 -10.17
N ASN A 130 -18.48 -4.85 -11.16
CA ASN A 130 -19.81 -5.13 -11.74
C ASN A 130 -20.99 -4.98 -10.77
N ARG A 131 -20.80 -4.34 -9.62
CA ARG A 131 -21.87 -4.04 -8.66
C ARG A 131 -22.36 -2.60 -8.81
N THR A 132 -23.65 -2.38 -8.54
CA THR A 132 -24.27 -1.06 -8.62
C THR A 132 -24.21 -0.33 -7.28
N LEU A 133 -24.34 1.01 -7.30
CA LEU A 133 -24.45 1.81 -6.09
C LEU A 133 -25.58 1.32 -5.15
N ASN A 134 -26.70 0.85 -5.71
CA ASN A 134 -27.81 0.30 -4.92
C ASN A 134 -27.42 -0.98 -4.17
N SER A 135 -26.64 -1.85 -4.82
CA SER A 135 -26.13 -3.06 -4.19
C SER A 135 -25.09 -2.74 -3.10
N PHE A 136 -24.27 -1.70 -3.30
CA PHE A 136 -23.34 -1.19 -2.31
C PHE A 136 -24.07 -0.59 -1.10
N SER A 137 -25.11 0.22 -1.32
CA SER A 137 -25.97 0.76 -0.25
C SER A 137 -26.58 -0.34 0.61
N SER A 138 -27.15 -1.36 -0.04
CA SER A 138 -27.70 -2.54 0.64
C SER A 138 -26.63 -3.30 1.43
N PHE A 139 -25.42 -3.42 0.88
CA PHE A 139 -24.28 -4.03 1.56
C PHE A 139 -23.88 -3.25 2.82
N CYS A 140 -23.78 -1.93 2.73
CA CYS A 140 -23.41 -1.07 3.87
C CYS A 140 -24.42 -1.20 5.01
N GLY A 141 -25.72 -1.18 4.69
CA GLY A 141 -26.78 -1.37 5.68
C GLY A 141 -26.77 -2.76 6.32
N ARG A 142 -26.64 -3.83 5.52
CA ARG A 142 -26.63 -5.22 6.03
C ARG A 142 -25.44 -5.52 6.93
N ASN A 143 -24.30 -4.90 6.66
CA ASN A 143 -23.08 -5.10 7.45
C ASN A 143 -22.87 -4.05 8.54
N LYS A 144 -23.85 -3.14 8.75
CA LYS A 144 -23.82 -2.13 9.81
C LYS A 144 -22.50 -1.34 9.83
N LEU A 145 -22.11 -0.80 8.67
CA LEU A 145 -20.91 0.04 8.59
C LEU A 145 -21.08 1.29 9.46
N ASN A 146 -20.02 1.67 10.17
CA ASN A 146 -20.09 2.66 11.23
C ASN A 146 -20.66 3.99 10.73
N PHE A 147 -20.22 4.47 9.56
CA PHE A 147 -20.71 5.72 8.99
C PHE A 147 -22.23 5.76 8.72
N MET A 148 -22.88 4.60 8.58
CA MET A 148 -24.33 4.50 8.36
C MET A 148 -25.14 4.77 9.64
N GLU A 149 -24.51 4.70 10.83
CA GLU A 149 -25.15 5.03 12.11
C GLU A 149 -25.29 6.54 12.30
N GLY A 150 -24.51 7.33 11.56
CA GLY A 150 -24.64 8.78 11.56
C GLY A 150 -25.91 9.25 10.86
N ASN A 151 -26.52 10.31 11.39
CA ASN A 151 -27.63 10.97 10.72
C ASN A 151 -27.12 11.68 9.46
N PRO A 152 -27.52 11.27 8.25
CA PRO A 152 -27.15 12.01 7.05
C PRO A 152 -27.79 13.40 7.11
N SER A 153 -27.03 14.41 6.66
CA SER A 153 -27.56 15.73 6.39
C SER A 153 -28.75 15.65 5.44
N LYS A 154 -29.71 16.59 5.60
CA LYS A 154 -30.82 16.76 4.65
C LYS A 154 -30.27 16.77 3.23
N ARG A 155 -31.03 16.23 2.26
CA ARG A 155 -30.59 16.14 0.86
C ARG A 155 -30.00 17.48 0.39
N LEU A 156 -28.68 17.54 0.25
CA LEU A 156 -27.98 18.71 -0.24
C LEU A 156 -27.87 18.59 -1.74
N LYS A 157 -27.86 19.75 -2.41
CA LYS A 157 -27.70 19.84 -3.85
C LYS A 157 -26.19 19.75 -4.13
N ASN A 158 -25.77 18.70 -4.81
CA ASN A 158 -24.38 18.53 -5.22
C ASN A 158 -24.05 19.57 -6.31
N GLU A 159 -22.77 19.75 -6.65
CA GLU A 159 -22.31 20.68 -7.70
C GLU A 159 -22.97 20.40 -9.07
N ALA A 160 -23.33 19.14 -9.33
CA ALA A 160 -24.06 18.68 -10.52
C ALA A 160 -25.59 18.94 -10.47
N GLY A 161 -26.10 19.59 -9.42
CA GLY A 161 -27.52 19.92 -9.27
C GLY A 161 -28.42 18.79 -8.75
N THR A 162 -27.88 17.59 -8.56
CA THR A 162 -28.59 16.42 -8.04
C THR A 162 -28.64 16.43 -6.52
N PHE A 163 -29.79 16.07 -5.94
CA PHE A 163 -29.97 15.97 -4.51
C PHE A 163 -29.45 14.64 -3.97
N SER A 164 -28.43 14.67 -3.11
CA SER A 164 -27.90 13.46 -2.47
C SER A 164 -27.87 13.58 -0.96
N ARG A 165 -27.95 12.43 -0.27
CA ARG A 165 -27.71 12.37 1.18
C ARG A 165 -26.20 12.34 1.41
N GLN A 166 -25.74 13.21 2.30
CA GLN A 166 -24.33 13.32 2.66
C GLN A 166 -24.17 13.09 4.16
N TRP A 167 -23.06 12.48 4.54
CA TRP A 167 -22.64 12.34 5.92
C TRP A 167 -21.45 13.28 6.16
N ASN A 168 -21.45 13.96 7.29
CA ASN A 168 -20.26 14.65 7.77
C ASN A 168 -19.39 13.61 8.46
N LEU A 169 -18.34 13.16 7.78
CA LEU A 169 -17.45 12.10 8.25
C LEU A 169 -16.04 12.63 8.39
N TYR A 170 -15.29 12.03 9.30
CA TYR A 170 -13.85 12.16 9.37
C TYR A 170 -13.26 11.16 8.39
N VAL A 171 -12.64 11.68 7.33
CA VAL A 171 -12.06 10.89 6.24
C VAL A 171 -10.54 10.91 6.34
N LEU A 172 -9.94 9.72 6.38
CA LEU A 172 -8.48 9.57 6.37
C LEU A 172 -7.92 10.12 5.05
N GLU A 173 -7.06 11.14 5.11
CA GLU A 173 -6.38 11.66 3.91
C GLU A 173 -5.14 10.83 3.57
N GLU A 174 -4.92 10.57 2.28
CA GLU A 174 -3.61 10.14 1.81
C GLU A 174 -2.63 11.29 2.07
N ASN A 175 -1.63 11.09 2.93
CA ASN A 175 -0.55 12.05 3.17
C ASN A 175 0.21 12.36 1.88
N THR A 176 -0.31 13.27 1.07
CA THR A 176 0.43 14.01 0.05
C THR A 176 0.99 15.27 0.70
N LYS A 177 1.78 15.07 1.75
CA LYS A 177 2.72 16.08 2.24
C LYS A 177 4.13 15.52 2.12
N VAL A 178 4.65 15.54 0.90
CA VAL A 178 6.09 15.68 0.70
C VAL A 178 6.31 17.17 0.44
N LYS A 179 7.09 17.77 1.34
CA LYS A 179 7.54 19.17 1.28
C LYS A 179 8.38 19.45 0.05
#